data_AF-A0A944W508-F1
#
_entry.id   AF-A0A944W508-F1
#
_cell.length_a   1.000
_cell.length_b   1.000
_cell.length_c   1.000
_cell.angle_alpha   90.00
_cell.angle_beta   90.00
_cell.angle_gamma   90.00
#
_symmetry.space_group_name_H-M   'P 1'
#
loop_
_entity.id
_entity.type
_entity.pdbx_description
1 polymer ?
#
loop_
_entity_poly.entity_id
_entity_poly.type
_entity_poly.pdbx_seq_one_letter_code
_entity_poly.pdbx_strand_id
1 'polypeptide(L)'
;TFGSESSTSGHLMPRFYLTEAGLDPEADFDGRPSYSGSHDKTWKQVEAGAFQAGALNEAVWQRALDEQNVDTSKVRALAISPSYFDYHWVAGSRLDARYGEGTVDKIRSFLTGLSLDDTEAAETLGLFQTDGFIESDNDNYLAIEDTARQLGLVE
;
A
#
# COMPACT_ATOMS: atom_id res chain seq x y z
N THR A 1 4.56 9.70 12.27
CA THR A 1 3.84 10.22 11.10
C THR A 1 3.30 9.06 10.28
N PHE A 2 2.07 9.15 9.81
CA PHE A 2 1.49 8.23 8.84
C PHE A 2 1.68 8.76 7.42
N GLY A 3 1.37 7.91 6.43
CA GLY A 3 1.23 8.28 5.02
C GLY A 3 0.01 9.17 4.76
N SER A 4 -0.64 8.98 3.62
CA SER A 4 -1.95 9.58 3.35
C SER A 4 -3.01 9.03 4.33
N GLU A 5 -3.99 9.84 4.69
CA GLU A 5 -5.17 9.43 5.49
C GLU A 5 -5.94 8.27 4.84
N SER A 6 -5.93 8.16 3.52
CA SER A 6 -6.59 7.08 2.78
C SER A 6 -5.69 5.86 2.54
N SER A 7 -4.48 5.83 3.10
CA SER A 7 -3.49 4.80 2.75
C SER A 7 -3.69 3.52 3.55
N THR A 8 -3.77 2.38 2.86
CA THR A 8 -3.75 1.05 3.51
C THR A 8 -2.44 0.84 4.28
N SER A 9 -1.31 0.83 3.58
CA SER A 9 0.02 0.51 4.11
C SER A 9 0.71 1.66 4.84
N GLY A 10 0.29 2.90 4.59
CA GLY A 10 0.81 4.10 5.26
C GLY A 10 0.02 4.54 6.47
N HIS A 11 -1.20 4.02 6.68
CA HIS A 11 -2.09 4.52 7.73
C HIS A 11 -2.96 3.42 8.35
N LEU A 12 -3.89 2.84 7.61
CA LEU A 12 -4.89 1.87 8.11
C LEU A 12 -4.25 0.65 8.79
N MET A 13 -3.45 -0.12 8.05
CA MET A 13 -2.85 -1.35 8.58
C MET A 13 -1.79 -1.09 9.65
N PRO A 14 -0.93 -0.04 9.53
CA PRO A 14 -0.09 0.36 10.64
C PRO A 14 -0.86 0.65 11.95
N ARG A 15 -2.02 1.31 11.88
CA ARG A 15 -2.88 1.53 13.05
C ARG A 15 -3.46 0.24 13.61
N PHE A 16 -3.94 -0.65 12.74
CA PHE A 16 -4.41 -1.96 13.14
C PHE A 16 -3.35 -2.70 13.95
N TYR A 17 -2.12 -2.81 13.44
CA TYR A 17 -1.04 -3.54 14.13
C TYR A 17 -0.54 -2.85 15.41
N LEU A 18 -0.55 -1.52 15.47
CA LEU A 18 -0.27 -0.80 16.72
C LEU A 18 -1.33 -1.13 17.77
N THR A 19 -2.61 -1.12 17.39
CA THR A 19 -3.72 -1.42 18.29
C THR A 19 -3.69 -2.87 18.78
N GLU A 20 -3.40 -3.82 17.90
CA GLU A 20 -3.20 -5.23 18.26
C GLU A 20 -2.02 -5.43 19.23
N ALA A 21 -1.00 -4.57 19.13
CA ALA A 21 0.14 -4.54 20.07
C ALA A 21 -0.19 -3.80 21.39
N GLY A 22 -1.42 -3.32 21.57
CA GLY A 22 -1.86 -2.58 22.74
C GLY A 22 -1.39 -1.12 22.78
N LEU A 23 -1.02 -0.56 21.62
CA LEU A 23 -0.62 0.84 21.48
C LEU A 23 -1.72 1.65 20.80
N ASP A 24 -2.17 2.71 21.45
CA ASP A 24 -3.08 3.69 20.88
C ASP A 24 -2.29 4.77 20.12
N PRO A 25 -2.36 4.80 18.77
CA PRO A 25 -1.67 5.81 17.97
C PRO A 25 -2.09 7.26 18.26
N GLU A 26 -3.26 7.48 18.87
CA GLU A 26 -3.75 8.82 19.23
C GLU A 26 -3.28 9.29 20.61
N ALA A 27 -2.84 8.38 21.49
CA ALA A 27 -2.58 8.68 22.89
C ALA A 27 -1.17 8.31 23.38
N ASP A 28 -0.57 7.25 22.84
CA ASP A 28 0.67 6.69 23.38
C ASP A 28 1.94 7.30 22.78
N PHE A 29 1.81 8.16 21.77
CA PHE A 29 2.93 8.88 21.14
C PHE A 29 2.94 10.37 21.49
N ASP A 30 4.10 11.01 21.34
CA ASP A 30 4.24 12.45 21.58
C ASP A 30 3.52 13.27 20.51
N GLY A 31 2.37 13.81 20.90
CA GLY A 31 1.50 14.59 20.04
C GLY A 31 0.53 13.76 19.21
N ARG A 32 -0.27 14.45 18.40
CA ARG A 32 -1.26 13.78 17.53
C ARG A 32 -0.58 13.22 16.28
N PRO A 33 -1.14 12.15 15.69
CA PRO A 33 -0.72 11.69 14.39
C PRO A 33 -0.74 12.79 13.33
N SER A 34 0.31 12.80 12.53
CA SER A 34 0.44 13.64 11.34
C SER A 34 0.40 12.77 10.09
N TYR A 35 -0.01 13.35 8.97
CA TYR A 35 -0.14 12.69 7.68
C TYR A 35 0.82 13.33 6.68
N SER A 36 1.78 12.55 6.19
CA SER A 36 2.77 13.03 5.23
C SER A 36 2.17 13.23 3.83
N GLY A 37 1.06 12.56 3.54
CA GLY A 37 0.36 12.56 2.25
C GLY A 37 0.95 11.60 1.21
N SER A 38 2.16 11.06 1.40
CA SER A 38 2.76 10.07 0.50
C SER A 38 3.89 9.29 1.17
N HIS A 39 4.11 8.06 0.71
CA HIS A 39 5.14 7.18 1.28
C HIS A 39 6.55 7.76 1.23
N ASP A 40 6.89 8.49 0.16
CA ASP A 40 8.20 9.13 0.03
C ASP A 40 8.40 10.26 1.04
N LYS A 41 7.35 11.05 1.29
CA LYS A 41 7.38 12.10 2.31
C LYS A 41 7.47 11.52 3.71
N THR A 42 6.88 10.34 3.97
CA THR A 42 6.97 9.69 5.28
C THR A 42 8.42 9.42 5.67
N TRP A 43 9.21 8.75 4.84
CA TRP A 43 10.60 8.47 5.21
C TRP A 43 11.47 9.73 5.21
N LYS A 44 11.23 10.69 4.31
CA LYS A 44 11.95 11.99 4.30
C LYS A 44 11.73 12.78 5.59
N GLN A 45 10.50 12.78 6.11
CA GLN A 45 10.16 13.45 7.36
C GLN A 45 10.86 12.80 8.57
N VAL A 46 11.01 11.48 8.57
CA VAL A 46 11.74 10.76 9.63
C VAL A 46 13.24 10.98 9.51
N GLU A 47 13.79 10.86 8.30
CA GLU A 47 15.21 11.11 8.00
C GLU A 47 15.64 12.54 8.39
N ALA A 48 14.79 13.53 8.13
CA ALA A 48 15.02 14.93 8.51
C ALA A 48 14.88 15.19 10.03
N GLY A 49 14.44 14.20 10.81
CA GLY A 49 14.20 14.33 12.25
C GLY A 49 12.95 15.13 12.61
N ALA A 50 12.08 15.44 11.65
CA ALA A 50 10.80 16.10 11.92
C ALA A 50 9.83 15.18 12.69
N PHE A 51 9.95 13.87 12.49
CA PHE A 51 9.24 12.84 13.24
C PHE A 51 10.20 11.71 13.63
N GLN A 52 9.94 11.06 14.77
CA GLN A 52 10.80 9.97 15.26
C GLN A 52 10.53 8.63 14.56
N ALA A 53 9.31 8.43 14.05
CA ALA A 53 8.89 7.21 13.37
C ALA A 53 7.79 7.50 12.35
N GLY A 54 7.66 6.61 11.38
CA GLY A 54 6.52 6.61 10.47
C GLY A 54 6.31 5.27 9.78
N ALA A 55 5.13 5.14 9.16
CA ALA A 55 4.72 3.92 8.46
C ALA A 55 4.47 4.20 6.98
N LEU A 56 4.93 3.30 6.12
CA LEU A 56 4.89 3.42 4.68
C LEU A 56 4.88 2.04 4.01
N ASN A 57 4.57 2.04 2.71
CA ASN A 57 4.65 0.85 1.87
C ASN A 57 6.09 0.31 1.78
N GLU A 58 6.24 -1.00 1.95
CA GLU A 58 7.52 -1.69 1.95
C GLU A 58 8.26 -1.59 0.60
N ALA A 59 7.56 -1.75 -0.53
CA ALA A 59 8.17 -1.65 -1.86
C ALA A 59 8.69 -0.22 -2.14
N VAL A 60 7.99 0.81 -1.65
CA VAL A 60 8.47 2.19 -1.75
C VAL A 60 9.72 2.42 -0.90
N TRP A 61 9.78 1.82 0.30
CA TRP A 61 10.98 1.85 1.13
C TRP A 61 12.15 1.14 0.44
N GLN A 62 11.93 -0.07 -0.08
CA GLN A 62 12.95 -0.84 -0.78
C GLN A 62 13.48 -0.10 -2.00
N ARG A 63 12.60 0.51 -2.80
CA ARG A 63 13.01 1.35 -3.93
C ARG A 63 13.88 2.54 -3.49
N ALA A 64 13.55 3.19 -2.37
CA ALA A 64 14.37 4.29 -1.87
C ALA A 64 15.78 3.83 -1.46
N LEU A 65 15.92 2.60 -0.94
CA LEU A 65 17.21 1.99 -0.64
C LEU A 65 17.99 1.67 -1.93
N ASP A 66 17.35 1.00 -2.88
CA ASP A 66 17.97 0.57 -4.13
C ASP A 66 18.44 1.75 -4.98
N GLU A 67 17.65 2.83 -5.01
CA GLU A 67 17.98 4.09 -5.69
C GLU A 67 18.92 5.00 -4.88
N GLN A 68 19.33 4.59 -3.67
CA GLN A 68 20.18 5.37 -2.76
C GLN A 68 19.60 6.76 -2.43
N ASN A 69 18.28 6.87 -2.42
CA ASN A 69 17.54 8.11 -2.15
C ASN A 69 17.43 8.42 -0.64
N VAL A 70 17.82 7.49 0.22
CA VAL A 70 17.70 7.61 1.68
C VAL A 70 19.04 7.38 2.40
N ASP A 71 19.30 8.20 3.42
CA ASP A 71 20.43 8.12 4.34
C ASP A 71 20.13 7.13 5.47
N THR A 72 20.56 5.90 5.28
CA THR A 72 20.37 4.80 6.24
C THR A 72 21.14 4.94 7.55
N SER A 73 22.01 5.95 7.67
CA SER A 73 22.63 6.30 8.95
C SER A 73 21.68 7.05 9.89
N LYS A 74 20.61 7.64 9.33
CA LYS A 74 19.62 8.45 10.06
C LYS A 74 18.28 7.73 10.25
N VAL A 75 17.86 6.95 9.27
CA VAL A 75 16.58 6.25 9.27
C VAL A 75 16.76 4.79 8.88
N ARG A 76 16.00 3.90 9.51
CA ARG A 76 16.03 2.46 9.24
C ARG A 76 14.63 1.87 9.36
N ALA A 77 14.42 0.72 8.74
CA ALA A 77 13.26 -0.11 9.04
C ALA A 77 13.30 -0.55 10.51
N LEU A 78 12.19 -0.34 11.23
CA LEU A 78 12.03 -0.78 12.61
C LEU A 78 11.38 -2.16 12.68
N ALA A 79 10.32 -2.36 11.91
CA ALA A 79 9.56 -3.59 11.79
C ALA A 79 8.91 -3.67 10.40
N ILE A 80 8.62 -4.88 9.96
CA ILE A 80 7.83 -5.18 8.76
C ILE A 80 6.55 -5.84 9.27
N SER A 81 5.40 -5.38 8.80
CA SER A 81 4.10 -5.96 9.17
C SER A 81 3.95 -7.38 8.62
N PRO A 82 3.06 -8.21 9.19
CA PRO A 82 2.51 -9.36 8.48
C PRO A 82 1.92 -8.94 7.12
N SER A 83 1.88 -9.89 6.18
CA SER A 83 1.28 -9.66 4.86
C SER A 83 -0.22 -9.37 4.96
N TYR A 84 -0.69 -8.46 4.11
CA TYR A 84 -2.11 -8.13 3.91
C TYR A 84 -2.33 -7.74 2.46
N PHE A 85 -3.59 -7.80 2.02
CA PHE A 85 -3.97 -7.30 0.69
C PHE A 85 -3.98 -5.78 0.67
N ASP A 86 -3.54 -5.17 -0.44
CA ASP A 86 -3.49 -3.70 -0.59
C ASP A 86 -3.99 -3.32 -1.99
N TYR A 87 -3.06 -3.09 -2.93
CA TYR A 87 -3.38 -2.66 -4.28
C TYR A 87 -4.13 -3.72 -5.09
N HIS A 88 -5.14 -3.28 -5.84
CA HIS A 88 -5.90 -4.12 -6.75
C HIS A 88 -6.51 -3.32 -7.89
N TRP A 89 -6.82 -4.01 -8.97
CA TRP A 89 -7.52 -3.45 -10.12
C TRP A 89 -9.03 -3.57 -9.92
N VAL A 90 -9.75 -2.45 -10.06
CA VAL A 90 -11.22 -2.43 -10.03
C VAL A 90 -11.76 -2.09 -11.42
N ALA A 91 -12.57 -2.99 -11.96
CA ALA A 91 -13.25 -2.78 -13.24
C ALA A 91 -14.62 -2.13 -13.02
N GLY A 92 -14.90 -1.04 -13.72
CA GLY A 92 -16.19 -0.36 -13.64
C GLY A 92 -17.33 -1.20 -14.21
N SER A 93 -18.49 -1.20 -13.55
CA SER A 93 -19.66 -2.02 -13.91
C SER A 93 -20.26 -1.76 -15.29
N ARG A 94 -19.85 -0.67 -15.97
CA ARG A 94 -20.34 -0.27 -17.30
C ARG A 94 -19.43 -0.67 -18.45
N LEU A 95 -18.30 -1.34 -18.19
CA LEU A 95 -17.33 -1.68 -19.23
C LEU A 95 -17.93 -2.61 -20.28
N ASP A 96 -18.60 -3.68 -19.87
CA ASP A 96 -19.23 -4.62 -20.80
C ASP A 96 -20.31 -3.96 -21.65
N ALA A 97 -21.16 -3.12 -21.05
CA ALA A 97 -22.18 -2.38 -21.78
C ALA A 97 -21.60 -1.42 -22.82
N ARG A 98 -20.39 -0.87 -22.57
CA ARG A 98 -19.75 0.12 -23.45
C ARG A 98 -18.87 -0.52 -24.53
N TYR A 99 -18.20 -1.62 -24.21
CA TYR A 99 -17.14 -2.20 -25.04
C TYR A 99 -17.47 -3.62 -25.53
N GLY A 100 -18.61 -4.18 -25.12
CA GLY A 100 -19.10 -5.50 -25.50
C GLY A 100 -19.05 -6.50 -24.35
N GLU A 101 -19.96 -7.46 -24.38
CA GLU A 101 -20.05 -8.55 -23.39
C GLU A 101 -18.71 -9.30 -23.26
N GLY A 102 -18.32 -9.59 -22.02
CA GLY A 102 -17.06 -10.27 -21.69
C GLY A 102 -15.83 -9.39 -21.76
N THR A 103 -15.97 -8.05 -21.81
CA THR A 103 -14.82 -7.14 -21.80
C THR A 103 -14.05 -7.23 -20.49
N VAL A 104 -14.75 -7.25 -19.35
CA VAL A 104 -14.11 -7.36 -18.04
C VAL A 104 -13.29 -8.65 -17.92
N ASP A 105 -13.83 -9.79 -18.38
CA ASP A 105 -13.11 -11.06 -18.34
C ASP A 105 -11.88 -11.06 -19.26
N LYS A 106 -11.97 -10.46 -20.45
CA LYS A 106 -10.80 -10.30 -21.34
C LYS A 106 -9.70 -9.45 -20.70
N ILE A 107 -10.06 -8.37 -20.02
CA ILE A 107 -9.10 -7.53 -19.29
C ILE A 107 -8.46 -8.35 -18.15
N ARG A 108 -9.25 -9.09 -17.38
CA ARG A 108 -8.74 -9.96 -16.31
C ARG A 108 -7.75 -10.97 -16.88
N SER A 109 -8.14 -11.74 -17.90
CA SER A 109 -7.29 -12.74 -18.52
C SER A 109 -6.02 -12.15 -19.14
N PHE A 110 -6.09 -10.95 -19.70
CA PHE A 110 -4.91 -10.25 -20.20
C PHE A 110 -3.94 -9.93 -19.07
N LEU A 111 -4.41 -9.29 -17.98
CA LEU A 111 -3.56 -8.91 -16.85
C LEU A 111 -2.94 -10.13 -16.16
N THR A 112 -3.73 -11.17 -15.88
CA THR A 112 -3.23 -12.40 -15.25
C THR A 112 -2.41 -13.29 -16.19
N GLY A 113 -2.42 -13.00 -17.48
CA GLY A 113 -1.65 -13.72 -18.51
C GLY A 113 -0.29 -13.10 -18.81
N LEU A 114 0.03 -11.93 -18.24
CA LEU A 114 1.37 -11.32 -18.39
C LEU A 114 2.43 -12.24 -17.76
N SER A 115 3.55 -12.42 -18.48
CA SER A 115 4.66 -13.29 -18.06
C SER A 115 5.99 -12.58 -18.27
N LEU A 116 6.96 -12.85 -17.38
CA LEU A 116 8.34 -12.39 -17.53
C LEU A 116 9.07 -13.00 -18.73
N ASP A 117 8.53 -14.07 -19.34
CA ASP A 117 9.08 -14.68 -20.55
C ASP A 117 8.84 -13.84 -21.82
N ASP A 118 7.90 -12.90 -21.77
CA ASP A 118 7.63 -11.94 -22.85
C ASP A 118 8.27 -10.59 -22.49
N THR A 119 9.18 -10.10 -23.33
CA THR A 119 9.94 -8.86 -23.08
C THR A 119 9.04 -7.65 -22.85
N GLU A 120 7.95 -7.49 -23.60
CA GLU A 120 7.06 -6.33 -23.47
C GLU A 120 6.21 -6.43 -22.19
N ALA A 121 5.75 -7.66 -21.89
CA ALA A 121 5.09 -7.92 -20.63
C ALA A 121 6.03 -7.73 -19.42
N ALA A 122 7.30 -8.15 -19.53
CA ALA A 122 8.31 -7.98 -18.49
C ALA A 122 8.62 -6.50 -18.20
N GLU A 123 8.70 -5.66 -19.24
CA GLU A 123 8.82 -4.21 -19.07
C GLU A 123 7.60 -3.64 -18.30
N THR A 124 6.39 -4.06 -18.69
CA THR A 124 5.16 -3.65 -18.01
C THR A 124 5.13 -4.09 -16.55
N LEU A 125 5.43 -5.36 -16.28
CA LEU A 125 5.49 -5.95 -14.94
C LEU A 125 6.56 -5.26 -14.07
N GLY A 126 7.70 -4.90 -14.66
CA GLY A 126 8.76 -4.12 -14.01
C GLY A 126 8.29 -2.74 -13.54
N LEU A 127 7.40 -2.06 -14.27
CA LEU A 127 6.81 -0.78 -13.83
C LEU A 127 5.95 -0.93 -12.58
N PHE A 128 5.34 -2.10 -12.38
CA PHE A 128 4.57 -2.44 -11.18
C PHE A 128 5.41 -3.11 -10.09
N GLN A 129 6.70 -3.35 -10.34
CA GLN A 129 7.60 -4.08 -9.43
C GLN A 129 7.02 -5.43 -8.99
N THR A 130 6.42 -6.17 -9.93
CA THR A 130 5.79 -7.48 -9.68
C THR A 130 6.22 -8.48 -10.76
N ASP A 131 6.16 -9.77 -10.45
CA ASP A 131 6.43 -10.85 -11.40
C ASP A 131 5.17 -11.28 -12.16
N GLY A 132 3.99 -10.83 -11.72
CA GLY A 132 2.71 -11.16 -12.32
C GLY A 132 1.52 -10.53 -11.60
N PHE A 133 0.33 -10.70 -12.16
CA PHE A 133 -0.94 -10.39 -11.51
C PHE A 133 -1.71 -11.68 -11.21
N ILE A 134 -2.41 -11.69 -10.09
CA ILE A 134 -3.26 -12.80 -9.65
C ILE A 134 -4.72 -12.36 -9.56
N GLU A 135 -5.63 -13.32 -9.56
CA GLU A 135 -7.02 -13.05 -9.21
C GLU A 135 -7.15 -12.65 -7.74
N SER A 136 -8.13 -11.80 -7.45
CA SER A 136 -8.50 -11.41 -6.10
C SER A 136 -10.04 -11.34 -6.00
N ASP A 137 -10.54 -11.49 -4.80
CA ASP A 137 -11.96 -11.40 -4.45
C ASP A 137 -12.17 -10.38 -3.32
N ASN A 138 -13.43 -10.10 -3.01
CA ASN A 138 -13.77 -9.11 -1.99
C ASN A 138 -13.41 -9.54 -0.57
N ASP A 139 -13.37 -10.85 -0.28
CA ASP A 139 -13.16 -11.36 1.08
C ASP A 139 -11.72 -11.09 1.55
N ASN A 140 -10.79 -10.98 0.60
CA ASN A 140 -9.40 -10.57 0.84
C ASN A 140 -9.26 -9.19 1.51
N TYR A 141 -10.25 -8.31 1.42
CA TYR A 141 -10.19 -6.93 1.91
C TYR A 141 -10.99 -6.69 3.20
N LEU A 142 -11.61 -7.72 3.78
CA LEU A 142 -12.48 -7.58 4.97
C LEU A 142 -11.75 -6.96 6.17
N ALA A 143 -10.51 -7.36 6.45
CA ALA A 143 -9.74 -6.79 7.55
C ALA A 143 -9.47 -5.28 7.37
N ILE A 144 -9.28 -4.84 6.13
CA ILE A 144 -9.09 -3.42 5.80
C ILE A 144 -10.39 -2.66 6.00
N GLU A 145 -11.51 -3.22 5.53
CA GLU A 145 -12.83 -2.63 5.71
C GLU A 145 -13.19 -2.51 7.19
N ASP A 146 -13.01 -3.56 7.98
CA ASP A 146 -13.27 -3.57 9.42
C ASP A 146 -12.42 -2.51 10.15
N THR A 147 -11.14 -2.42 9.81
CA THR A 147 -10.25 -1.39 10.37
C THR A 147 -10.72 0.01 9.98
N ALA A 148 -11.09 0.23 8.73
CA ALA A 148 -11.59 1.52 8.26
C ALA A 148 -12.91 1.92 8.94
N ARG A 149 -13.81 0.96 9.19
CA ARG A 149 -15.06 1.15 9.95
C ARG A 149 -14.78 1.51 11.40
N GLN A 150 -13.87 0.79 12.07
CA GLN A 150 -13.47 1.08 13.46
C GLN A 150 -12.87 2.49 13.62
N LEU A 151 -12.14 2.95 12.60
CA LEU A 151 -11.59 4.30 12.55
C LEU A 151 -12.58 5.37 12.07
N GLY A 152 -13.82 5.00 11.73
CA GLY A 152 -14.85 5.92 11.24
C GLY A 152 -14.54 6.54 9.87
N LEU A 153 -13.72 5.88 9.06
CA LEU A 153 -13.35 6.35 7.72
C LEU A 153 -14.37 5.94 6.64
N VAL A 154 -15.14 4.89 6.91
CA VAL A 154 -16.21 4.38 6.03
C VAL A 154 -17.41 3.94 6.88
N GLU A 155 -18.61 4.01 6.29
CA GLU A 155 -19.91 3.69 6.92
C GLU A 155 -20.44 2.29 6.60
#